data_AF-A0A6B1FYV3-F1
#
_entry.id   AF-A0A6B1FYV3-F1
#
_cell.length_a   1.000
_cell.length_b   1.000
_cell.length_c   1.000
_cell.angle_alpha   90.00
_cell.angle_beta   90.00
_cell.angle_gamma   90.00
#
_symmetry.space_group_name_H-M   'P 1'
#
loop_
_entity.id
_entity.type
_entity.pdbx_description
1 polymer ?
#
loop_
_entity_poly.entity_id
_entity_poly.type
_entity_poly.pdbx_seq_one_letter_code
_entity_poly.pdbx_strand_id
1 'polypeptide(L)'
;MGPDQLPEAGSALKANWGRAIALSVGLIALLAFGTYLNYTQGETRDSSVAESSSGAELAATPVPTLTFTEWRSEAETISYDTLLGDADQNEGKTVYFRGQVGHIASATESYIEMWVYVALDDRIEGWGEDQVVLHYRNFPAGVNVEDIISFVAVMDGVDPVHHVPELTVKALEVE
;
A
#
# COMPACT_ATOMS: atom_id res chain seq x y z
N MET A 1 50.98 -40.53 -0.60
CA MET A 1 50.27 -39.98 0.57
C MET A 1 48.84 -39.73 0.13
N GLY A 2 47.89 -40.37 0.81
CA GLY A 2 46.51 -40.55 0.34
C GLY A 2 45.63 -39.30 0.50
N PRO A 3 44.45 -39.31 -0.15
CA PRO A 3 43.49 -38.21 -0.12
C PRO A 3 42.75 -38.16 1.23
N ASP A 4 42.78 -37.00 1.89
CA ASP A 4 41.93 -36.73 3.05
C ASP A 4 40.46 -36.58 2.61
N GLN A 5 39.66 -37.53 3.07
CA GLN A 5 38.21 -37.53 2.97
C GLN A 5 37.64 -36.55 4.00
N LEU A 6 36.93 -35.52 3.53
CA LEU A 6 35.95 -34.80 4.35
C LEU A 6 34.60 -35.52 4.27
N PRO A 7 33.88 -35.66 5.40
CA PRO A 7 32.66 -36.46 5.48
C PRO A 7 31.51 -35.87 4.67
N GLU A 8 30.80 -36.76 3.99
CA GLU A 8 29.51 -36.54 3.34
C GLU A 8 28.50 -35.90 4.31
N ALA A 9 28.21 -34.63 4.12
CA ALA A 9 27.07 -33.96 4.73
C ALA A 9 26.31 -33.19 3.64
N GLY A 10 25.58 -33.92 2.80
CA GLY A 10 24.78 -33.30 1.73
C GLY A 10 23.51 -34.03 1.33
N SER A 11 23.18 -35.16 1.97
CA SER A 11 22.13 -36.07 1.49
C SER A 11 20.85 -36.05 2.32
N ALA A 12 20.65 -35.07 3.21
CA ALA A 12 19.48 -35.01 4.09
C ALA A 12 18.55 -33.81 3.88
N LEU A 13 18.89 -32.86 3.01
CA LEU A 13 18.08 -31.63 2.80
C LEU A 13 17.25 -31.65 1.50
N LYS A 14 16.86 -32.83 1.01
CA LYS A 14 16.13 -32.95 -0.28
C LYS A 14 14.72 -33.52 -0.19
N ALA A 15 14.16 -33.71 1.01
CA ALA A 15 12.93 -34.49 1.15
C ALA A 15 11.60 -33.72 1.29
N ASN A 16 11.58 -32.40 1.56
CA ASN A 16 10.31 -31.74 1.94
C ASN A 16 9.94 -30.41 1.24
N TRP A 17 10.69 -29.97 0.23
CA TRP A 17 10.34 -28.72 -0.47
C TRP A 17 9.28 -28.89 -1.57
N GLY A 18 9.07 -30.13 -2.06
CA GLY A 18 8.12 -30.40 -3.14
C GLY A 18 6.64 -30.25 -2.75
N ARG A 19 6.30 -30.32 -1.45
CA ARG A 19 4.91 -30.22 -0.98
C ARG A 19 4.46 -28.80 -0.62
N ALA A 20 5.38 -27.91 -0.26
CA ALA A 20 5.05 -26.53 0.09
C ALA A 20 4.79 -25.65 -1.16
N ILE A 21 5.48 -25.95 -2.27
CA ILE A 21 5.35 -25.18 -3.53
C ILE A 21 4.05 -25.52 -4.27
N ALA A 22 3.58 -26.77 -4.18
CA ALA A 22 2.32 -27.18 -4.82
C ALA A 22 1.08 -26.54 -4.18
N LEU A 23 1.12 -26.24 -2.87
CA LEU A 23 0.00 -25.60 -2.17
C LEU A 23 -0.07 -24.08 -2.39
N SER A 24 1.07 -23.43 -2.67
CA SER A 24 1.14 -21.97 -2.87
C SER A 24 0.69 -21.54 -4.26
N VAL A 25 1.02 -22.30 -5.31
CA VAL A 25 0.54 -22.00 -6.68
C VAL A 25 -0.97 -22.24 -6.81
N GLY A 26 -1.50 -23.28 -6.17
CA GLY A 26 -2.94 -23.56 -6.17
C GLY A 26 -3.78 -22.44 -5.53
N LEU A 27 -3.29 -21.84 -4.43
CA LEU A 27 -3.96 -20.74 -3.74
C LEU A 27 -3.94 -19.43 -4.56
N ILE A 28 -2.82 -19.13 -5.22
CA ILE A 28 -2.66 -17.93 -6.06
C ILE A 28 -3.53 -18.03 -7.32
N ALA A 29 -3.61 -19.21 -7.95
CA ALA A 29 -4.49 -19.42 -9.10
C ALA A 29 -5.98 -19.29 -8.72
N LEU A 30 -6.37 -19.71 -7.52
CA LEU A 30 -7.75 -19.56 -7.01
C LEU A 30 -8.10 -18.10 -6.69
N LEU A 31 -7.15 -17.35 -6.11
CA LEU A 31 -7.30 -15.91 -5.86
C LEU A 31 -7.36 -15.10 -7.16
N ALA A 32 -6.50 -15.40 -8.14
CA ALA A 32 -6.47 -14.72 -9.43
C ALA A 32 -7.71 -15.02 -10.31
N PHE A 33 -8.23 -16.26 -10.27
CA PHE A 33 -9.45 -16.61 -11.01
C PHE A 33 -10.71 -16.03 -10.36
N GLY A 34 -10.74 -15.94 -9.02
CA GLY A 34 -11.81 -15.28 -8.28
C GLY A 34 -11.93 -13.78 -8.59
N THR A 35 -10.81 -13.06 -8.71
CA THR A 35 -10.81 -11.65 -9.11
C THR A 35 -11.16 -11.44 -10.58
N TYR A 36 -10.75 -12.35 -11.48
CA TYR A 36 -10.98 -12.22 -12.92
C TYR A 36 -12.44 -12.46 -13.33
N LEU A 37 -13.15 -13.43 -12.71
CA LEU A 37 -14.58 -13.62 -12.97
C LEU A 37 -15.44 -12.48 -12.40
N ASN A 38 -14.99 -11.83 -11.32
CA ASN A 38 -15.69 -10.69 -10.74
C ASN A 38 -15.54 -9.43 -11.61
N TYR A 39 -14.37 -9.25 -12.24
CA TYR A 39 -14.11 -8.11 -13.14
C TYR A 39 -14.87 -8.19 -14.47
N THR A 40 -15.03 -9.39 -15.05
CA THR A 40 -15.66 -9.55 -16.38
C THR A 40 -17.20 -9.62 -16.37
N GLN A 41 -17.83 -9.88 -15.22
CA GLN A 41 -19.30 -9.84 -15.10
C GLN A 41 -19.88 -8.44 -14.86
N GLY A 42 -19.06 -7.48 -14.44
CA GLY A 42 -19.50 -6.10 -14.19
C GLY A 42 -19.78 -5.27 -15.45
N GLU A 43 -19.24 -5.66 -16.60
CA GLU A 43 -19.18 -4.77 -17.78
C GLU A 43 -20.11 -5.16 -18.94
N THR A 44 -20.98 -6.17 -18.79
CA THR A 44 -21.85 -6.63 -19.90
C THR A 44 -23.36 -6.57 -19.64
N ARG A 45 -23.81 -5.92 -18.57
CA ARG A 45 -25.24 -5.97 -18.19
C ARG A 45 -26.04 -4.68 -18.36
N ASP A 46 -25.62 -3.82 -19.29
CA ASP A 46 -26.48 -2.79 -19.87
C ASP A 46 -26.69 -3.03 -21.37
N SER A 47 -27.48 -4.05 -21.70
CA SER A 47 -28.31 -4.10 -22.93
C SER A 47 -29.21 -5.34 -22.91
N SER A 48 -30.47 -5.12 -22.52
CA SER A 48 -31.69 -5.81 -22.96
C SER A 48 -31.60 -7.31 -23.33
N VAL A 49 -32.20 -8.18 -22.51
CA VAL A 49 -33.27 -9.14 -22.91
C VAL A 49 -33.93 -9.67 -21.62
N ALA A 50 -35.24 -9.61 -21.58
CA ALA A 50 -36.07 -10.20 -20.53
C ALA A 50 -36.00 -11.73 -20.59
N GLU A 51 -35.64 -12.39 -19.49
CA GLU A 51 -36.13 -13.74 -19.17
C GLU A 51 -35.92 -14.06 -17.69
N SER A 52 -36.98 -14.58 -17.08
CA SER A 52 -37.11 -14.98 -15.69
C SER A 52 -36.01 -15.91 -15.22
N SER A 53 -35.42 -15.63 -14.05
CA SER A 53 -35.06 -16.65 -13.03
C SER A 53 -34.59 -15.98 -11.74
N SER A 54 -35.44 -16.10 -10.70
CA SER A 54 -35.12 -16.17 -9.27
C SER A 54 -33.77 -15.59 -8.83
N GLY A 55 -33.69 -14.27 -8.66
CA GLY A 55 -32.54 -13.57 -8.12
C GLY A 55 -32.46 -13.70 -6.59
N ALA A 56 -31.63 -14.61 -6.09
CA ALA A 56 -30.99 -14.40 -4.79
C ALA A 56 -29.83 -13.44 -5.04
N GLU A 57 -30.09 -12.14 -4.88
CA GLU A 57 -29.07 -11.10 -4.90
C GLU A 57 -28.13 -11.35 -3.72
N LEU A 58 -26.94 -11.86 -4.00
CA LEU A 58 -25.87 -11.91 -3.02
C LEU A 58 -25.47 -10.47 -2.73
N ALA A 59 -26.03 -9.91 -1.66
CA ALA A 59 -25.59 -8.62 -1.13
C ALA A 59 -24.08 -8.69 -0.87
N ALA A 60 -23.30 -7.96 -1.68
CA ALA A 60 -21.89 -7.76 -1.42
C ALA A 60 -21.77 -7.17 -0.01
N THR A 61 -21.10 -7.88 0.89
CA THR A 61 -20.84 -7.35 2.23
C THR A 61 -19.87 -6.18 2.04
N PRO A 62 -20.25 -4.93 2.32
CA PRO A 62 -19.32 -3.82 2.19
C PRO A 62 -18.15 -4.09 3.13
N VAL A 63 -16.93 -4.09 2.59
CA VAL A 63 -15.73 -4.10 3.44
C VAL A 63 -15.72 -2.74 4.14
N PRO A 64 -15.78 -2.70 5.49
CA PRO A 64 -15.77 -1.44 6.21
C PRO A 64 -14.48 -0.69 5.85
N THR A 65 -14.63 0.50 5.29
CA THR A 65 -13.53 1.43 5.08
C THR A 65 -13.53 2.38 6.26
N LEU A 66 -12.48 2.33 7.07
CA LEU A 66 -12.32 3.26 8.19
C LEU A 66 -12.28 4.70 7.66
N THR A 67 -12.86 5.62 8.43
CA THR A 67 -12.81 7.06 8.20
C THR A 67 -11.41 7.61 8.51
N PHE A 68 -11.11 8.83 8.06
CA PHE A 68 -9.85 9.50 8.36
C PHE A 68 -9.59 9.61 9.88
N THR A 69 -10.62 9.96 10.64
CA THR A 69 -10.52 10.08 12.12
C THR A 69 -10.18 8.75 12.78
N GLU A 70 -10.76 7.64 12.31
CA GLU A 70 -10.46 6.30 12.82
C GLU A 70 -9.01 5.90 12.49
N TRP A 71 -8.60 6.05 11.22
CA TRP A 71 -7.21 5.80 10.81
C TRP A 71 -6.20 6.64 11.60
N ARG A 72 -6.50 7.93 11.82
CA ARG A 72 -5.63 8.83 12.59
C ARG A 72 -5.52 8.40 14.05
N SER A 73 -6.56 7.82 14.63
CA SER A 73 -6.54 7.33 16.02
C SER A 73 -5.66 6.08 16.20
N GLU A 74 -5.46 5.31 15.13
CA GLU A 74 -4.60 4.13 15.11
C GLU A 74 -3.15 4.44 14.72
N ALA A 75 -2.90 5.62 14.15
CA ALA A 75 -1.59 6.01 13.65
C ALA A 75 -0.61 6.41 14.77
N GLU A 76 0.65 6.03 14.60
CA GLU A 76 1.74 6.51 15.44
C GLU A 76 2.09 7.96 15.08
N THR A 77 2.32 8.79 16.11
CA THR A 77 2.92 10.12 15.94
C THR A 77 4.42 9.99 16.15
N ILE A 78 5.18 10.00 15.06
CA ILE A 78 6.65 9.98 15.09
C ILE A 78 7.19 11.19 14.33
N SER A 79 8.37 11.66 14.72
CA SER A 79 9.04 12.74 13.99
C SER A 79 9.56 12.23 12.63
N TYR A 80 9.74 13.14 11.67
CA TYR A 80 10.37 12.82 10.39
C TYR A 80 11.78 12.21 10.57
N ASP A 81 12.60 12.82 11.43
CA ASP A 81 13.95 12.33 11.73
C ASP A 81 13.94 10.88 12.24
N THR A 82 12.96 10.52 13.07
CA THR A 82 12.78 9.14 13.54
C THR A 82 12.30 8.24 12.40
N LEU A 83 11.33 8.69 11.61
CA LEU A 83 10.79 7.93 10.47
C LEU A 83 11.92 7.52 9.51
N LEU A 84 12.79 8.47 9.16
CA LEU A 84 13.91 8.26 8.23
C LEU A 84 15.11 7.58 8.90
N GLY A 85 15.52 8.04 10.08
CA GLY A 85 16.71 7.55 10.78
C GLY A 85 16.61 6.09 11.24
N ASP A 86 15.39 5.65 11.56
CA ASP A 86 15.07 4.27 11.97
C ASP A 86 14.16 3.57 10.96
N ALA A 87 14.30 3.85 9.66
CA ALA A 87 13.39 3.37 8.62
C ALA A 87 13.15 1.86 8.64
N ASP A 88 14.20 1.05 8.84
CA ASP A 88 14.10 -0.42 8.93
C ASP A 88 13.18 -0.88 10.08
N GLN A 89 13.07 -0.11 11.16
CA GLN A 89 12.21 -0.40 12.31
C GLN A 89 10.80 0.18 12.13
N ASN A 90 10.63 1.13 11.22
CA ASN A 90 9.38 1.81 10.97
C ASN A 90 8.63 1.26 9.75
N GLU A 91 9.26 0.45 8.90
CA GLU A 91 8.57 -0.25 7.81
C GLU A 91 7.33 -1.02 8.32
N GLY A 92 6.21 -0.83 7.64
CA GLY A 92 4.91 -1.39 7.99
C GLY A 92 4.13 -0.62 9.07
N LYS A 93 4.73 0.38 9.74
CA LYS A 93 4.01 1.21 10.72
C LYS A 93 3.07 2.18 10.02
N THR A 94 1.92 2.40 10.65
CA THR A 94 0.96 3.44 10.23
C THR A 94 1.28 4.73 10.96
N VAL A 95 1.51 5.81 10.21
CA VAL A 95 1.94 7.11 10.72
C VAL A 95 0.99 8.21 10.26
N TYR A 96 0.93 9.28 11.04
CA TYR A 96 0.18 10.49 10.72
C TYR A 96 1.14 11.65 10.48
N PHE A 97 0.96 12.35 9.37
CA PHE A 97 1.66 13.58 9.06
C PHE A 97 0.70 14.61 8.45
N ARG A 98 1.11 15.86 8.56
CA ARG A 98 0.52 16.99 7.85
C ARG A 98 1.61 17.62 7.00
N GLY A 99 1.27 17.99 5.77
CA GLY A 99 2.25 18.46 4.79
C GLY A 99 1.64 19.28 3.67
N GLN A 100 2.49 19.94 2.89
CA GLN A 100 2.09 20.59 1.64
C GLN A 100 2.57 19.78 0.45
N VAL A 101 1.70 19.59 -0.54
CA VAL A 101 2.05 18.93 -1.79
C VAL A 101 3.01 19.82 -2.57
N GLY A 102 4.26 19.37 -2.69
CA GLY A 102 5.31 20.08 -3.42
C GLY A 102 5.32 19.77 -4.90
N HIS A 103 5.06 18.51 -5.25
CA HIS A 103 5.10 18.03 -6.62
C HIS A 103 4.22 16.79 -6.81
N ILE A 104 3.53 16.69 -7.95
CA ILE A 104 2.83 15.47 -8.37
C ILE A 104 3.66 14.82 -9.47
N ALA A 105 4.28 13.69 -9.15
CA ALA A 105 5.17 12.98 -10.07
C ALA A 105 4.38 12.17 -11.12
N SER A 106 3.26 11.60 -10.70
CA SER A 106 2.38 10.82 -11.57
C SER A 106 0.93 10.88 -11.07
N ALA A 107 -0.02 11.00 -11.98
CA ALA A 107 -1.44 10.94 -11.67
C ALA A 107 -2.19 10.16 -12.76
N THR A 108 -2.93 9.14 -12.34
CA THR A 108 -3.86 8.37 -13.16
C THR A 108 -5.25 8.44 -12.53
N GLU A 109 -6.23 7.77 -13.15
CA GLU A 109 -7.61 7.73 -12.63
C GLU A 109 -7.73 7.04 -11.26
N SER A 110 -6.76 6.20 -10.88
CA SER A 110 -6.84 5.37 -9.66
C SER A 110 -5.60 5.45 -8.78
N TYR A 111 -4.60 6.23 -9.17
CA TYR A 111 -3.33 6.32 -8.46
C TYR A 111 -2.73 7.71 -8.62
N ILE A 112 -2.15 8.21 -7.54
CA ILE A 112 -1.32 9.41 -7.54
C ILE A 112 -0.04 9.14 -6.74
N GLU A 113 1.07 9.62 -7.30
CA GLU A 113 2.38 9.70 -6.66
C GLU A 113 2.72 11.16 -6.47
N MET A 114 2.95 11.56 -5.22
CA MET A 114 3.20 12.95 -4.87
C MET A 114 4.31 13.09 -3.85
N TRP A 115 5.08 14.16 -3.98
CA TRP A 115 6.11 14.59 -3.06
C TRP A 115 5.52 15.65 -2.14
N VAL A 116 5.64 15.42 -0.84
CA VAL A 116 4.98 16.23 0.19
C VAL A 116 6.01 16.71 1.18
N TYR A 117 6.07 18.02 1.38
CA TYR A 117 6.86 18.63 2.43
C TYR A 117 6.13 18.46 3.75
N VAL A 118 6.71 17.73 4.70
CA VAL A 118 6.08 17.46 6.00
C VAL A 118 6.39 18.56 7.00
N ALA A 119 5.42 18.88 7.85
CA ALA A 119 5.63 19.84 8.92
C ALA A 119 6.44 19.21 10.06
N LEU A 120 7.43 19.96 10.59
CA LEU A 120 8.25 19.57 11.74
C LEU A 120 7.45 19.56 13.06
N ASP A 121 6.40 20.37 13.12
CA ASP A 121 5.41 20.42 14.19
C ASP A 121 4.01 20.75 13.60
N ASP A 122 2.96 20.78 14.42
CA ASP A 122 1.60 21.14 13.97
C ASP A 122 1.48 22.60 13.45
N ARG A 123 2.58 23.36 13.36
CA ARG A 123 2.57 24.78 12.98
C ARG A 123 3.03 24.98 11.54
N ILE A 124 2.38 25.94 10.87
CA ILE A 124 2.66 26.34 9.49
C ILE A 124 3.58 27.57 9.49
N GLU A 125 4.73 27.52 10.16
CA GLU A 125 5.70 28.64 10.12
C GLU A 125 6.76 28.46 9.01
N GLY A 126 6.52 27.51 8.11
CA GLY A 126 7.35 27.20 6.94
C GLY A 126 7.34 25.69 6.69
N TRP A 127 7.28 25.28 5.43
CA TRP A 127 7.49 23.88 5.07
C TRP A 127 8.99 23.61 5.09
N GLY A 128 9.41 22.62 5.89
CA GLY A 128 10.81 22.22 5.95
C GLY A 128 11.30 21.64 4.62
N GLU A 129 12.59 21.30 4.55
CA GLU A 129 13.14 20.55 3.41
C GLU A 129 12.75 19.07 3.45
N ASP A 130 12.18 18.61 4.56
CA ASP A 130 11.77 17.23 4.82
C ASP A 130 10.63 16.83 3.89
N GLN A 131 10.88 15.78 3.10
CA GLN A 131 9.97 15.31 2.08
C GLN A 131 9.67 13.84 2.25
N VAL A 132 8.45 13.46 1.90
CA VAL A 132 8.04 12.07 1.75
C VAL A 132 7.42 11.87 0.37
N VAL A 133 7.54 10.66 -0.15
CA VAL A 133 6.82 10.23 -1.35
C VAL A 133 5.56 9.50 -0.90
N LEU A 134 4.40 9.97 -1.35
CA LEU A 134 3.11 9.35 -1.08
C LEU A 134 2.59 8.59 -2.30
N HIS A 135 2.23 7.34 -2.07
CA HIS A 135 1.51 6.48 -2.99
C HIS A 135 0.04 6.41 -2.55
N TYR A 136 -0.86 7.07 -3.28
CA TYR A 136 -2.29 7.06 -2.93
C TYR A 136 -3.13 6.39 -4.02
N ARG A 137 -3.81 5.30 -3.64
CA ARG A 137 -4.68 4.51 -4.51
C ARG A 137 -6.14 4.85 -4.28
N ASN A 138 -6.96 4.63 -5.31
CA ASN A 138 -8.41 4.91 -5.30
C ASN A 138 -8.71 6.37 -4.98
N PHE A 139 -7.89 7.25 -5.57
CA PHE A 139 -7.92 8.68 -5.32
C PHE A 139 -9.27 9.30 -5.77
N PRO A 140 -10.08 9.85 -4.85
CA PRO A 140 -11.21 10.68 -5.25
C PRO A 140 -10.63 12.03 -5.65
N ALA A 141 -10.49 12.25 -6.96
CA ALA A 141 -9.89 13.45 -7.58
C ALA A 141 -10.05 14.75 -6.75
N GLY A 142 -8.93 15.44 -6.44
CA GLY A 142 -9.01 16.74 -5.76
C GLY A 142 -7.74 17.31 -5.09
N VAL A 143 -6.54 16.81 -5.41
CA VAL A 143 -5.27 17.23 -4.78
C VAL A 143 -4.42 17.88 -5.85
N ASN A 144 -3.94 19.07 -5.54
CA ASN A 144 -3.12 19.91 -6.39
C ASN A 144 -1.79 20.21 -5.69
N VAL A 145 -0.82 20.68 -6.47
CA VAL A 145 0.40 21.27 -5.91
C VAL A 145 0.01 22.50 -5.07
N GLU A 146 0.73 22.71 -3.97
CA GLU A 146 0.49 23.70 -2.91
C GLU A 146 -0.67 23.40 -1.95
N ASP A 147 -1.49 22.36 -2.20
CA ASP A 147 -2.53 21.95 -1.26
C ASP A 147 -1.90 21.49 0.06
N ILE A 148 -2.53 21.89 1.17
CA ILE A 148 -2.20 21.38 2.49
C ILE A 148 -3.03 20.13 2.72
N ILE A 149 -2.35 19.05 3.07
CA ILE A 149 -2.97 17.75 3.31
C ILE A 149 -2.61 17.23 4.69
N SER A 150 -3.59 16.60 5.31
CA SER A 150 -3.40 15.72 6.45
C SER A 150 -3.56 14.28 5.96
N PHE A 151 -2.59 13.41 6.24
CA PHE A 151 -2.61 12.05 5.74
C PHE A 151 -2.20 11.02 6.79
N VAL A 152 -2.80 9.84 6.69
CA VAL A 152 -2.41 8.64 7.41
C VAL A 152 -1.89 7.65 6.39
N ALA A 153 -0.66 7.18 6.59
CA ALA A 153 0.00 6.32 5.62
C ALA A 153 0.83 5.22 6.31
N VAL A 154 1.10 4.15 5.58
CA VAL A 154 2.00 3.08 6.02
C VAL A 154 3.38 3.34 5.45
N MET A 155 4.41 3.23 6.27
CA MET A 155 5.80 3.29 5.82
C MET A 155 6.15 2.05 5.01
N ASP A 156 6.47 2.23 3.72
CA ASP A 156 6.86 1.14 2.83
C ASP A 156 8.38 0.94 2.79
N GLY A 157 9.14 2.00 3.07
CA GLY A 157 10.60 1.97 3.02
C GLY A 157 11.19 3.33 2.68
N VAL A 158 12.42 3.35 2.16
CA VAL A 158 13.12 4.57 1.76
C VAL A 158 13.43 4.49 0.27
N ASP A 159 13.11 5.57 -0.46
CA ASP A 159 13.50 5.72 -1.86
C ASP A 159 15.04 5.63 -1.95
N PRO A 160 15.59 4.64 -2.69
CA PRO A 160 17.03 4.39 -2.73
C PRO A 160 17.83 5.44 -3.50
N VAL A 161 17.17 6.29 -4.28
CA VAL A 161 17.77 7.34 -5.12
C VAL A 161 17.77 8.67 -4.39
N HIS A 162 16.65 9.02 -3.77
CA HIS A 162 16.42 10.33 -3.16
C HIS A 162 16.59 10.32 -1.64
N HIS A 163 16.68 9.14 -1.02
CA HIS A 163 16.84 8.95 0.42
C HIS A 163 15.72 9.62 1.24
N VAL A 164 14.48 9.50 0.76
CA VAL A 164 13.26 9.99 1.43
C VAL A 164 12.33 8.83 1.76
N PRO A 165 11.51 8.92 2.82
CA PRO A 165 10.50 7.91 3.12
C PRO A 165 9.46 7.74 2.00
N GLU A 166 9.16 6.50 1.64
CA GLU A 166 8.04 6.13 0.76
C GLU A 166 6.88 5.61 1.60
N LEU A 167 5.69 6.15 1.37
CA LEU A 167 4.51 5.88 2.19
C LEU A 167 3.28 5.53 1.33
N THR A 168 2.55 4.47 1.69
CA THR A 168 1.25 4.15 1.08
C THR A 168 0.11 4.74 1.90
N VAL A 169 -0.66 5.64 1.30
CA VAL A 169 -1.74 6.37 1.95
C VAL A 169 -2.95 5.46 2.23
N LYS A 170 -3.46 5.53 3.46
CA LYS A 170 -4.69 4.89 3.93
C LYS A 170 -5.87 5.85 3.94
N ALA A 171 -5.63 7.09 4.36
CA ALA A 171 -6.62 8.15 4.38
C ALA A 171 -5.95 9.51 4.20
N LEU A 172 -6.63 10.43 3.54
CA LEU A 172 -6.14 11.77 3.25
C LEU A 172 -7.30 12.77 3.31
N GLU A 173 -7.02 13.93 3.91
CA GLU A 173 -7.90 15.10 3.92
C GLU A 173 -7.14 16.29 3.32
N VAL A 174 -7.81 17.05 2.47
CA VAL A 174 -7.32 18.31 1.90
C VAL A 174 -7.96 19.47 2.65
N GLU A 175 -7.17 20.49 2.99
CA GLU A 175 -7.61 21.68 3.76
C GLU A 175 -8.07 22.85 2.88
#